data_AF-A0A2Z6S504-F1
#
_entry.id   AF-A0A2Z6S504-F1
#
_cell.length_a   1.000
_cell.length_b   1.000
_cell.length_c   1.000
_cell.angle_alpha   90.00
_cell.angle_beta   90.00
_cell.angle_gamma   90.00
#
_symmetry.space_group_name_H-M   'P 1'
#
loop_
_entity.id
_entity.type
_entity.pdbx_description
1 polymer ?
#
loop_
_entity_poly.entity_id
_entity_poly.type
_entity_poly.pdbx_seq_one_letter_code
_entity_poly.pdbx_strand_id
1 'polypeptide(L)'
;MGEPVIYIDPQKARELDQIIAKQTPTINIDPQKAHNLDQHLALQKLYYRPEGLYQNVKGLWDACKKAGYSFSFIDVKKWLENQAMYQIFRPSPKHIPYASYSKITKPNTVHQCDLIEISYDEDVDTNLLNDGPIYYYVLLVIDCATKYKDFIFLTSKSSKEVAEAFKSIYDNPDKPLNWPRKLQCNKGTEFMGYVTLLMDEHGVKIRRIIVHFRHTSFAMIDNYARHFSRKAFKNQYSVEFLLPTGKRCRECERFARRIVDNMNDSLTRLIGMSPNDATKLEQIYFKLSVKYNHPIGVDELQLPKGTTI
;
A
#
# COMPACT_ATOMS: atom_id res chain seq x y z
N MET A 1 62.93 -56.50 -14.24
CA MET A 1 62.51 -55.08 -14.28
C MET A 1 63.57 -54.32 -15.05
N GLY A 2 63.20 -53.70 -16.17
CA GLY A 2 64.04 -52.71 -16.84
C GLY A 2 63.13 -51.54 -17.18
N GLU A 3 63.30 -50.42 -16.47
CA GLU A 3 62.54 -49.20 -16.75
C GLU A 3 62.92 -48.66 -18.14
N PRO A 4 61.95 -48.20 -18.94
CA PRO A 4 62.25 -47.64 -20.25
C PRO A 4 62.97 -46.30 -20.07
N VAL A 5 64.23 -46.25 -20.48
CA VAL A 5 65.01 -45.00 -20.55
C VAL A 5 64.52 -44.21 -21.75
N ILE A 6 63.76 -43.14 -21.50
CA ILE A 6 63.35 -42.18 -22.54
C ILE A 6 64.57 -41.28 -22.83
N TYR A 7 65.20 -41.49 -23.97
CA TYR A 7 66.27 -40.62 -24.44
C TYR A 7 65.67 -39.37 -25.08
N ILE A 8 65.75 -38.24 -24.37
CA ILE A 8 65.37 -36.94 -24.91
C ILE A 8 66.60 -36.36 -25.61
N ASP A 9 66.48 -36.17 -26.93
CA ASP A 9 67.50 -35.53 -27.75
C ASP A 9 67.83 -34.11 -27.20
N PRO A 10 69.05 -33.88 -26.67
CA PRO A 10 69.44 -32.62 -26.06
C PRO A 10 69.45 -31.43 -27.03
N GLN A 11 69.49 -31.68 -28.34
CA GLN A 11 69.39 -30.64 -29.37
C GLN A 11 67.94 -30.19 -29.53
N LYS A 12 66.99 -31.12 -29.64
CA LYS A 12 65.55 -30.80 -29.73
C LYS A 12 65.02 -30.12 -28.48
N ALA A 13 65.49 -30.50 -27.29
CA ALA A 13 65.14 -29.81 -26.05
C ALA A 13 65.59 -28.34 -26.07
N ARG A 14 66.83 -28.08 -26.52
CA ARG A 14 67.37 -26.72 -26.66
C ARG A 14 66.66 -25.89 -27.74
N GLU A 15 66.25 -26.52 -28.84
CA GLU A 15 65.44 -25.85 -29.87
C GLU A 15 64.05 -25.49 -29.33
N LEU A 16 63.41 -26.39 -28.58
CA LEU A 16 62.11 -26.13 -27.96
C LEU A 16 62.19 -25.01 -26.92
N ASP A 17 63.23 -24.99 -26.09
CA ASP A 17 63.49 -23.93 -25.12
C ASP A 17 63.75 -22.58 -25.81
N GLN A 18 64.46 -22.57 -26.95
CA GLN A 18 64.66 -21.36 -27.76
C GLN A 18 63.37 -20.89 -28.44
N ILE A 19 62.46 -21.80 -28.83
CA ILE A 19 61.15 -21.47 -29.41
C ILE A 19 60.24 -20.87 -28.34
N ILE A 20 60.20 -21.47 -27.15
CA ILE A 20 59.41 -20.97 -26.01
C ILE A 20 59.97 -19.64 -25.51
N ALA A 21 61.30 -19.49 -25.40
CA ALA A 21 61.93 -18.24 -24.99
C ALA A 21 61.74 -17.08 -26.00
N LYS A 22 61.43 -17.39 -27.27
CA LYS A 22 61.10 -16.40 -28.30
C LYS A 22 59.61 -16.03 -28.36
N GLN A 23 58.73 -16.78 -27.70
CA GLN A 23 57.30 -16.44 -27.62
C GLN A 23 57.05 -15.55 -26.41
N THR A 24 57.03 -14.24 -26.64
CA THR A 24 56.49 -13.30 -25.65
C THR A 24 54.98 -13.50 -25.54
N PRO A 25 54.44 -13.86 -24.36
CA PRO A 25 53.00 -14.04 -24.19
C PRO A 25 52.32 -12.69 -24.42
N THR A 26 51.51 -12.62 -25.48
CA THR A 26 50.76 -11.40 -25.82
C THR A 26 49.41 -11.44 -25.13
N ILE A 27 49.23 -10.62 -24.09
CA ILE A 27 47.93 -10.45 -23.44
C ILE A 27 47.11 -9.47 -24.27
N ASN A 28 46.05 -9.97 -24.91
CA ASN A 28 45.15 -9.13 -25.69
C ASN A 28 44.09 -8.52 -24.76
N ILE A 29 44.18 -7.22 -24.50
CA ILE A 29 43.21 -6.48 -23.69
C ILE A 29 42.19 -5.85 -24.63
N ASP A 30 40.92 -6.21 -24.46
CA ASP A 30 39.79 -5.57 -25.13
C ASP A 30 39.72 -4.08 -24.72
N PRO A 31 39.99 -3.13 -25.65
CA PRO A 31 40.06 -1.71 -25.32
C PRO A 31 38.72 -1.16 -24.77
N GLN A 32 37.59 -1.70 -25.22
CA GLN A 32 36.28 -1.26 -24.76
C GLN A 32 36.01 -1.72 -23.33
N LYS A 33 36.41 -2.95 -22.98
CA LYS A 33 36.31 -3.45 -21.60
C LYS A 33 37.22 -2.67 -20.65
N ALA A 34 38.45 -2.36 -21.08
CA ALA A 34 39.36 -1.53 -20.31
C ALA A 34 38.75 -0.15 -20.04
N HIS A 35 38.24 0.52 -21.09
CA HIS A 35 37.57 1.82 -20.96
C HIS A 35 36.37 1.79 -20.00
N ASN A 36 35.52 0.77 -20.11
CA ASN A 36 34.35 0.61 -19.24
C ASN A 36 34.75 0.40 -17.78
N LEU A 37 35.84 -0.34 -17.53
CA LEU A 37 36.38 -0.59 -16.20
C LEU A 37 36.96 0.71 -15.60
N ASP A 38 37.74 1.45 -16.38
CA ASP A 38 38.29 2.74 -15.96
C ASP A 38 37.18 3.73 -15.59
N GLN A 39 36.13 3.80 -16.40
CA GLN A 39 34.95 4.60 -16.13
C GLN A 39 34.24 4.16 -14.83
N HIS A 40 34.07 2.85 -14.63
CA HIS A 40 33.45 2.32 -13.41
C HIS A 40 34.24 2.71 -12.16
N LEU A 41 35.57 2.53 -12.18
CA LEU A 41 36.45 2.84 -11.06
C LEU A 41 36.47 4.35 -10.75
N ALA A 42 36.51 5.19 -11.79
CA ALA A 42 36.45 6.64 -11.65
C ALA A 42 35.12 7.10 -11.01
N LEU A 43 33.98 6.56 -11.49
CA LEU A 43 32.67 6.86 -10.94
C LEU A 43 32.52 6.36 -9.49
N GLN A 44 33.00 5.16 -9.19
CA GLN A 44 32.98 4.60 -7.84
C GLN A 44 33.76 5.49 -6.87
N LYS A 45 34.97 5.91 -7.25
CA LYS A 45 35.82 6.78 -6.44
C LYS A 45 35.19 8.15 -6.19
N LEU A 46 34.53 8.73 -7.20
CA LEU A 46 33.84 10.01 -7.07
C LEU A 46 32.54 9.93 -6.26
N TYR A 47 31.84 8.80 -6.34
CA TYR A 47 30.53 8.63 -5.71
C TYR A 47 30.63 8.21 -4.24
N TYR A 48 31.53 7.30 -3.89
CA TYR A 48 31.63 6.76 -2.52
C TYR A 48 32.54 7.56 -1.57
N ARG A 49 32.99 8.75 -1.97
CA ARG A 49 33.65 9.70 -1.06
C ARG A 49 32.62 10.40 -0.16
N PRO A 50 33.02 10.98 0.98
CA PRO A 50 32.08 11.63 1.92
C PRO A 50 31.19 12.69 1.25
N GLU A 51 31.71 13.46 0.29
CA GLU A 51 30.98 14.51 -0.43
C GLU A 51 30.33 14.02 -1.75
N GLY A 52 30.44 12.73 -2.05
CA GLY A 52 30.17 12.14 -3.37
C GLY A 52 28.84 11.42 -3.53
N LEU A 53 28.08 11.21 -2.44
CA LEU A 53 26.82 10.46 -2.44
C LEU A 53 25.68 11.29 -3.07
N TYR A 54 25.83 11.64 -4.34
CA TYR A 54 24.88 12.47 -5.07
C TYR A 54 23.51 11.79 -5.18
N GLN A 55 22.45 12.52 -4.81
CA GLN A 55 21.06 12.06 -4.87
C GLN A 55 20.42 12.22 -6.25
N ASN A 56 21.14 12.77 -7.23
CA ASN A 56 20.67 12.93 -8.59
C ASN A 56 21.81 12.79 -9.60
N VAL A 57 21.46 12.33 -10.81
CA VAL A 57 22.40 12.07 -11.92
C VAL A 57 23.18 13.33 -12.29
N LYS A 58 22.53 14.49 -12.28
CA LYS A 58 23.15 15.77 -12.65
C LYS A 58 24.31 16.11 -11.72
N GLY A 59 24.14 15.93 -10.40
CA GLY A 59 25.18 16.19 -9.42
C GLY A 59 26.44 15.34 -9.63
N LEU A 60 26.26 14.03 -9.87
CA LEU A 60 27.39 13.15 -10.18
C LEU A 60 28.05 13.50 -11.51
N TRP A 61 27.26 13.82 -12.53
CA TRP A 61 27.77 14.22 -13.84
C TRP A 61 28.58 15.52 -13.80
N ASP A 62 28.10 16.54 -13.06
CA ASP A 62 28.82 17.80 -12.85
C ASP A 62 30.11 17.57 -12.06
N ALA A 63 30.11 16.65 -11.09
CA ALA A 63 31.31 16.25 -10.36
C ALA A 63 32.34 15.53 -11.25
N CYS A 64 31.89 14.69 -12.18
CA CYS A 64 32.75 14.04 -13.17
C CYS A 64 33.46 15.09 -14.04
N LYS A 65 32.70 16.08 -14.54
CA LYS A 65 33.27 17.19 -15.33
C LYS A 65 34.29 18.00 -14.53
N LYS A 66 33.97 18.33 -13.27
CA LYS A 66 34.88 19.08 -12.39
C LYS A 66 36.18 18.31 -12.10
N ALA A 67 36.11 16.98 -12.08
CA ALA A 67 37.28 16.11 -11.92
C ALA A 67 38.03 15.84 -13.24
N GLY A 68 37.62 16.45 -14.35
CA GLY A 68 38.27 16.33 -15.66
C GLY A 68 37.81 15.16 -16.52
N TYR A 69 36.76 14.43 -16.12
CA TYR A 69 36.23 13.32 -16.90
C TYR A 69 35.20 13.79 -17.94
N SER A 70 35.26 13.19 -19.13
CA SER A 70 34.36 13.44 -20.27
C SER A 70 33.27 12.38 -20.42
N PHE A 71 32.74 11.85 -19.30
CA PHE A 71 31.70 10.82 -19.34
C PHE A 71 30.36 11.35 -19.87
N SER A 72 29.68 10.53 -20.68
CA SER A 72 28.34 10.86 -21.17
C SER A 72 27.33 10.86 -20.03
N PHE A 73 26.31 11.72 -20.13
CA PHE A 73 25.23 11.75 -19.13
C PHE A 73 24.50 10.41 -19.03
N ILE A 74 24.34 9.70 -20.16
CA ILE A 74 23.66 8.41 -20.24
C ILE A 74 24.43 7.34 -19.47
N ASP A 75 25.75 7.30 -19.60
CA ASP A 75 26.56 6.28 -18.92
C ASP A 75 26.65 6.55 -17.41
N VAL A 76 26.78 7.81 -17.01
CA VAL A 76 26.71 8.21 -15.59
C VAL A 76 25.36 7.85 -15.00
N LYS A 77 24.27 8.09 -15.73
CA LYS A 77 22.92 7.69 -15.33
C LYS A 77 22.84 6.18 -15.13
N LYS A 78 23.24 5.40 -16.14
CA LYS A 78 23.18 3.93 -16.12
C LYS A 78 24.00 3.35 -14.97
N TRP A 79 25.18 3.92 -14.71
CA TRP A 79 26.01 3.51 -13.59
C TRP A 79 25.36 3.85 -12.24
N LEU A 80 24.86 5.08 -12.08
CA LEU A 80 24.26 5.55 -10.82
C LEU A 80 22.98 4.79 -10.46
N GLU A 81 22.13 4.48 -11.45
CA GLU A 81 20.90 3.71 -11.27
C GLU A 81 21.15 2.30 -10.71
N ASN A 82 22.37 1.76 -10.88
CA ASN A 82 22.78 0.45 -10.36
C ASN A 82 23.43 0.51 -8.96
N GLN A 83 23.61 1.69 -8.37
CA GLN A 83 24.26 1.80 -7.05
C GLN A 83 23.25 1.62 -5.91
N ALA A 84 23.57 0.73 -4.97
CA ALA A 84 22.68 0.44 -3.82
C ALA A 84 22.36 1.69 -2.98
N MET A 85 23.36 2.54 -2.71
CA MET A 85 23.16 3.77 -1.93
C MET A 85 22.23 4.75 -2.65
N TYR A 86 22.36 4.86 -3.98
CA TYR A 86 21.46 5.70 -4.77
C TYR A 86 20.03 5.17 -4.73
N GLN A 87 19.83 3.85 -4.78
CA GLN A 87 18.51 3.22 -4.71
C GLN A 87 17.86 3.39 -3.34
N ILE A 88 18.61 3.22 -2.24
CA ILE A 88 18.10 3.35 -0.86
C ILE A 88 17.67 4.79 -0.55
N PHE A 89 18.48 5.78 -0.95
CA PHE A 89 18.26 7.18 -0.63
C PHE A 89 17.64 7.98 -1.79
N ARG A 90 17.07 7.28 -2.79
CA ARG A 90 16.43 7.94 -3.92
C ARG A 90 15.25 8.76 -3.40
N PRO A 91 15.13 10.05 -3.77
CA PRO A 91 13.95 10.82 -3.40
C PRO A 91 12.71 10.17 -4.02
N SER A 92 11.63 10.11 -3.23
CA SER A 92 10.33 9.60 -3.70
C SER A 92 9.92 10.31 -5.00
N PRO A 93 9.32 9.60 -5.96
CA PRO A 93 8.80 10.22 -7.18
C PRO A 93 7.90 11.41 -6.85
N LYS A 94 8.09 12.54 -7.55
CA LYS A 94 7.27 13.75 -7.35
C LYS A 94 5.78 13.52 -7.65
N HIS A 95 5.49 12.54 -8.52
CA HIS A 95 4.13 12.13 -8.85
C HIS A 95 3.97 10.65 -8.53
N ILE A 96 3.20 10.35 -7.49
CA ILE A 96 2.76 9.00 -7.17
C ILE A 96 1.31 8.89 -7.64
N PRO A 97 1.01 8.04 -8.64
CA PRO A 97 -0.37 7.82 -9.05
C PRO A 97 -1.18 7.20 -7.92
N TYR A 98 -2.32 7.80 -7.56
CA TYR A 98 -3.14 7.39 -6.42
C TYR A 98 -4.39 6.62 -6.83
N ALA A 99 -4.77 5.61 -6.03
CA ALA A 99 -6.00 4.82 -6.17
C ALA A 99 -7.20 5.73 -6.47
N SER A 100 -7.76 5.63 -7.68
CA SER A 100 -8.92 6.43 -8.08
C SER A 100 -10.16 5.55 -8.12
N TYR A 101 -11.08 5.81 -7.21
CA TYR A 101 -12.39 5.15 -7.14
C TYR A 101 -13.44 5.87 -7.99
N SER A 102 -13.06 6.94 -8.70
CA SER A 102 -13.95 7.74 -9.55
C SER A 102 -14.49 6.99 -10.77
N LYS A 103 -13.90 5.85 -11.14
CA LYS A 103 -14.41 4.99 -12.21
C LYS A 103 -15.57 4.10 -11.76
N ILE A 104 -15.83 4.01 -10.46
CA ILE A 104 -16.88 3.16 -9.89
C ILE A 104 -18.17 3.99 -9.89
N THR A 105 -18.88 3.93 -11.00
CA THR A 105 -20.08 4.75 -11.20
C THR A 105 -21.34 4.08 -10.68
N LYS A 106 -21.39 2.75 -10.62
CA LYS A 106 -22.60 2.01 -10.20
C LYS A 106 -22.64 1.82 -8.67
N PRO A 107 -23.77 2.11 -7.99
CA PRO A 107 -23.97 1.77 -6.59
C PRO A 107 -23.68 0.29 -6.29
N ASN A 108 -23.32 -0.01 -5.04
CA ASN A 108 -23.10 -1.38 -4.56
C ASN A 108 -22.08 -2.19 -5.38
N THR A 109 -21.18 -1.51 -6.11
CA THR A 109 -20.13 -2.21 -6.89
C THR A 109 -18.93 -2.51 -6.02
N VAL A 110 -18.47 -1.53 -5.24
CA VAL A 110 -17.34 -1.68 -4.34
C VAL A 110 -17.66 -1.01 -3.03
N HIS A 111 -17.63 -1.78 -1.94
CA HIS A 111 -17.69 -1.23 -0.59
C HIS A 111 -16.31 -1.27 0.04
N GLN A 112 -16.02 -0.27 0.87
CA GLN A 112 -14.91 -0.29 1.80
C GLN A 112 -15.43 -0.43 3.22
N CYS A 113 -14.73 -1.19 4.03
CA CYS A 113 -15.03 -1.30 5.44
C CYS A 113 -13.76 -1.30 6.28
N ASP A 114 -13.93 -0.87 7.52
CA ASP A 114 -12.92 -0.92 8.55
C ASP A 114 -13.59 -1.12 9.91
N LEU A 115 -12.82 -1.65 10.87
CA LEU A 115 -13.28 -1.84 12.24
C LEU A 115 -12.52 -0.84 13.12
N ILE A 116 -13.26 0.08 13.75
CA ILE A 116 -12.67 1.01 14.72
C ILE A 116 -12.92 0.52 16.14
N GLU A 117 -11.92 0.72 17.00
CA GLU A 117 -12.05 0.47 18.44
C GLU A 117 -12.55 1.74 19.14
N ILE A 118 -13.43 1.54 20.13
CA ILE A 118 -13.91 2.59 21.01
C ILE A 118 -13.05 2.54 22.26
N SER A 119 -12.21 3.56 22.45
CA SER A 119 -11.37 3.64 23.64
C SER A 119 -12.22 3.89 24.88
N TYR A 120 -12.22 2.95 25.81
CA TYR A 120 -12.73 3.11 27.18
C TYR A 120 -11.56 3.08 28.16
N ASP A 121 -11.72 3.77 29.29
CA ASP A 121 -10.78 3.68 30.41
C ASP A 121 -10.89 2.30 31.09
N GLU A 122 -9.76 1.76 31.54
CA GLU A 122 -9.67 0.43 32.19
C GLU A 122 -10.28 0.46 33.59
N ASP A 123 -10.35 1.64 34.23
CA ASP A 123 -10.88 1.86 35.58
C ASP A 123 -12.42 1.86 35.67
N VAL A 124 -13.11 1.42 34.61
CA VAL A 124 -14.57 1.42 34.58
C VAL A 124 -15.12 0.10 35.07
N ASP A 125 -16.05 0.18 36.03
CA ASP A 125 -16.77 -0.97 36.58
C ASP A 125 -17.53 -1.75 35.49
N THR A 126 -16.94 -2.87 35.07
CA THR A 126 -17.54 -3.81 34.11
C THR A 126 -18.52 -4.78 34.76
N ASN A 127 -18.68 -4.76 36.10
CA ASN A 127 -19.53 -5.68 36.86
C ASN A 127 -20.98 -5.19 37.04
N LEU A 128 -21.41 -4.20 36.24
CA LEU A 128 -22.80 -3.75 36.18
C LEU A 128 -23.65 -4.78 35.40
N LEU A 129 -23.88 -5.94 36.03
CA LEU A 129 -24.60 -7.13 35.55
C LEU A 129 -26.05 -6.92 35.06
N ASN A 130 -26.57 -5.68 35.06
CA ASN A 130 -27.97 -5.37 34.77
C ASN A 130 -28.22 -4.42 33.57
N ASP A 131 -27.19 -3.93 32.86
CA ASP A 131 -27.38 -2.89 31.83
C ASP A 131 -26.76 -3.26 30.45
N GLY A 132 -27.49 -4.01 29.63
CA GLY A 132 -27.28 -4.15 28.17
C GLY A 132 -25.87 -4.56 27.67
N PRO A 133 -25.68 -4.78 26.36
CA PRO A 133 -24.36 -5.04 25.82
C PRO A 133 -23.48 -3.79 25.89
N ILE A 134 -22.20 -3.98 26.25
CA ILE A 134 -21.17 -2.96 26.14
C ILE A 134 -20.49 -3.16 24.78
N TYR A 135 -20.52 -2.12 23.95
CA TYR A 135 -19.86 -2.14 22.66
C TYR A 135 -18.41 -1.68 22.80
N TYR A 136 -17.49 -2.38 22.15
CA TYR A 136 -16.06 -2.05 22.15
C TYR A 136 -15.56 -1.66 20.75
N TYR A 137 -16.31 -2.03 19.72
CA TYR A 137 -15.90 -1.83 18.33
C TYR A 137 -17.06 -1.27 17.52
N VAL A 138 -16.74 -0.62 16.40
CA VAL A 138 -17.72 -0.20 15.39
C VAL A 138 -17.24 -0.65 14.02
N LEU A 139 -18.05 -1.46 13.35
CA LEU A 139 -17.86 -1.78 11.94
C LEU A 139 -18.40 -0.62 11.11
N LEU A 140 -17.54 -0.02 10.29
CA LEU A 140 -17.90 1.05 9.37
C LEU A 140 -17.93 0.52 7.95
N VAL A 141 -18.94 0.91 7.17
CA VAL A 141 -19.06 0.55 5.74
C VAL A 141 -19.35 1.80 4.92
N ILE A 142 -18.70 1.93 3.77
CA ILE A 142 -18.96 3.00 2.79
C ILE A 142 -19.05 2.44 1.38
N ASP A 143 -20.06 2.85 0.62
CA ASP A 143 -20.14 2.59 -0.82
C ASP A 143 -19.24 3.56 -1.60
N CYS A 144 -18.31 3.00 -2.37
CA CYS A 144 -17.35 3.77 -3.14
C CYS A 144 -17.99 4.52 -4.31
N ALA A 145 -19.22 4.20 -4.75
CA ALA A 145 -19.90 4.98 -5.77
C ALA A 145 -20.66 6.17 -5.13
N THR A 146 -21.71 5.85 -4.38
CA THR A 146 -22.67 6.83 -3.81
C THR A 146 -22.12 7.61 -2.64
N LYS A 147 -21.03 7.13 -2.01
CA LYS A 147 -20.52 7.62 -0.72
C LYS A 147 -21.50 7.42 0.43
N TYR A 148 -22.53 6.58 0.25
CA TYR A 148 -23.43 6.22 1.34
C TYR A 148 -22.65 5.46 2.40
N LYS A 149 -22.93 5.79 3.67
CA LYS A 149 -22.21 5.27 4.83
C LYS A 149 -23.18 4.57 5.76
N ASP A 150 -22.73 3.48 6.36
CA ASP A 150 -23.45 2.82 7.44
C ASP A 150 -22.47 2.30 8.49
N PHE A 151 -23.00 1.85 9.62
CA PHE A 151 -22.20 1.25 10.68
C PHE A 151 -23.02 0.33 11.58
N ILE A 152 -22.31 -0.54 12.31
CA ILE A 152 -22.87 -1.37 13.39
C ILE A 152 -21.89 -1.38 14.57
N PHE A 153 -22.41 -1.23 15.78
CA PHE A 153 -21.64 -1.41 17.01
C PHE A 153 -21.50 -2.89 17.36
N LEU A 154 -20.35 -3.27 17.91
CA LEU A 154 -19.98 -4.66 18.20
C LEU A 154 -19.38 -4.78 19.60
N THR A 155 -19.66 -5.90 20.24
CA THR A 155 -19.16 -6.27 21.56
C THR A 155 -17.81 -6.99 21.49
N SER A 156 -17.48 -7.61 20.36
CA SER A 156 -16.19 -8.22 20.10
C SER A 156 -15.71 -7.97 18.67
N LYS A 157 -14.41 -8.17 18.46
CA LYS A 157 -13.80 -8.23 17.13
C LYS A 157 -13.80 -9.63 16.53
N SER A 158 -14.65 -10.53 17.02
CA SER A 158 -14.69 -11.90 16.52
C SER A 158 -15.20 -11.92 15.07
N SER A 159 -14.56 -12.73 14.23
CA SER A 159 -14.96 -12.87 12.83
C SER A 159 -16.43 -13.29 12.66
N LYS A 160 -16.97 -14.06 13.61
CA LYS A 160 -18.39 -14.47 13.60
C LYS A 160 -19.32 -13.26 13.80
N GLU A 161 -19.07 -12.44 14.81
CA GLU A 161 -19.90 -11.26 15.09
C GLU A 161 -19.79 -10.22 13.96
N VAL A 162 -18.59 -10.04 13.39
CA VAL A 162 -18.40 -9.18 12.21
C VAL A 162 -19.19 -9.69 11.01
N ALA A 163 -19.27 -11.01 10.80
CA ALA A 163 -20.09 -11.59 9.74
C ALA A 163 -21.60 -11.33 9.97
N GLU A 164 -22.09 -11.50 11.20
CA GLU A 164 -23.47 -11.17 11.58
C GLU A 164 -23.78 -9.68 11.39
N ALA A 165 -22.81 -8.80 11.67
CA ALA A 165 -22.92 -7.36 11.43
C ALA A 165 -23.01 -7.00 9.95
N PHE A 166 -22.30 -7.72 9.08
CA PHE A 166 -22.47 -7.52 7.62
C PHE A 166 -23.87 -7.95 7.16
N LYS A 167 -24.41 -9.06 7.69
CA LYS A 167 -25.80 -9.46 7.40
C LYS A 167 -26.78 -8.38 7.82
N SER A 168 -26.63 -7.82 9.02
CA SER A 168 -27.56 -6.77 9.49
C SER A 168 -27.49 -5.48 8.68
N ILE A 169 -26.35 -5.17 8.04
CA ILE A 169 -26.23 -4.04 7.11
C ILE A 169 -26.88 -4.35 5.76
N TYR A 170 -26.56 -5.50 5.16
CA TYR A 170 -26.91 -5.79 3.76
C TYR A 170 -28.27 -6.45 3.57
N ASP A 171 -28.80 -7.13 4.60
CA ASP A 171 -30.12 -7.75 4.57
C ASP A 171 -31.22 -6.79 5.06
N ASN A 172 -30.87 -5.54 5.40
CA ASN A 172 -31.82 -4.52 5.83
C ASN A 172 -32.53 -3.87 4.62
N PRO A 173 -33.83 -4.15 4.38
CA PRO A 173 -34.53 -3.63 3.21
C PRO A 173 -34.80 -2.12 3.27
N ASP A 174 -34.71 -1.50 4.45
CA ASP A 174 -34.96 -0.07 4.64
C ASP A 174 -33.73 0.79 4.27
N LYS A 175 -32.59 0.15 4.01
CA LYS A 175 -31.33 0.83 3.67
C LYS A 175 -30.90 0.54 2.24
N PRO A 176 -30.18 1.48 1.59
CA PRO A 176 -29.80 1.34 0.19
C PRO A 176 -28.58 0.43 -0.07
N LEU A 177 -27.87 0.01 0.99
CA LEU A 177 -26.72 -0.88 0.85
C LEU A 177 -27.19 -2.31 0.60
N ASN A 178 -26.70 -2.90 -0.49
CA ASN A 178 -26.88 -4.30 -0.82
C ASN A 178 -25.53 -5.02 -0.80
N TRP A 179 -25.56 -6.34 -0.85
CA TRP A 179 -24.37 -7.16 -1.05
C TRP A 179 -23.55 -6.67 -2.27
N PRO A 180 -22.30 -6.21 -2.07
CA PRO A 180 -21.55 -5.58 -3.13
C PRO A 180 -20.89 -6.60 -4.04
N ARG A 181 -20.51 -6.20 -5.26
CA ARG A 181 -19.67 -7.07 -6.11
C ARG A 181 -18.28 -7.31 -5.52
N LYS A 182 -17.76 -6.34 -4.76
CA LYS A 182 -16.42 -6.39 -4.15
C LYS A 182 -16.42 -5.68 -2.80
N LEU A 183 -15.89 -6.34 -1.78
CA LEU A 183 -15.62 -5.74 -0.47
C LEU A 183 -14.12 -5.51 -0.32
N GLN A 184 -13.71 -4.31 0.10
CA GLN A 184 -12.33 -3.96 0.42
C GLN A 184 -12.18 -3.73 1.92
N CYS A 185 -11.29 -4.49 2.55
CA CYS A 185 -11.02 -4.43 3.99
C CYS A 185 -9.52 -4.57 4.27
N ASN A 186 -9.11 -4.17 5.46
CA ASN A 186 -7.74 -4.38 5.93
C ASN A 186 -7.42 -5.91 6.01
N LYS A 187 -6.17 -6.28 6.31
CA LYS A 187 -5.78 -7.69 6.44
C LYS A 187 -5.98 -8.25 7.87
N GLY A 188 -6.85 -7.63 8.66
CA GLY A 188 -7.19 -8.04 10.01
C GLY A 188 -7.83 -9.43 10.04
N THR A 189 -7.66 -10.13 11.17
CA THR A 189 -8.19 -11.48 11.37
C THR A 189 -9.70 -11.48 11.54
N GLU A 190 -10.27 -10.36 11.97
CA GLU A 190 -11.71 -10.11 12.07
C GLU A 190 -12.41 -10.24 10.70
N PHE A 191 -11.72 -9.92 9.60
CA PHE A 191 -12.25 -10.06 8.23
C PHE A 191 -11.88 -11.40 7.56
N MET A 192 -11.40 -12.38 8.32
CA MET A 192 -11.11 -13.73 7.85
C MET A 192 -12.21 -14.71 8.32
N GLY A 193 -12.01 -16.02 8.14
CA GLY A 193 -12.90 -17.05 8.70
C GLY A 193 -14.36 -16.92 8.25
N TYR A 194 -15.27 -16.72 9.20
CA TYR A 194 -16.72 -16.57 8.97
C TYR A 194 -17.06 -15.46 7.99
N VAL A 195 -16.34 -14.33 8.02
CA VAL A 195 -16.54 -13.26 7.03
C VAL A 195 -16.22 -13.74 5.62
N THR A 196 -15.18 -14.58 5.44
CA THR A 196 -14.85 -15.12 4.11
C THR A 196 -15.97 -16.02 3.60
N LEU A 197 -16.44 -16.94 4.46
CA LEU A 197 -17.53 -17.85 4.13
C LEU A 197 -18.80 -17.10 3.75
N LEU A 198 -19.14 -16.05 4.51
CA LEU A 198 -20.28 -15.19 4.24
C LEU A 198 -20.16 -14.45 2.90
N MET A 199 -18.99 -13.86 2.62
CA MET A 199 -18.79 -13.16 1.35
C MET A 199 -18.89 -14.13 0.16
N ASP A 200 -18.35 -15.34 0.30
CA ASP A 200 -18.43 -16.37 -0.73
C ASP A 200 -19.87 -16.86 -0.95
N GLU A 201 -20.66 -17.04 0.12
CA GLU A 201 -22.09 -17.39 0.07
C GLU A 201 -22.90 -16.40 -0.77
N HIS A 202 -22.60 -15.10 -0.64
CA HIS A 202 -23.28 -14.03 -1.38
C HIS A 202 -22.57 -13.62 -2.68
N GLY A 203 -21.53 -14.35 -3.12
CA GLY A 203 -20.81 -14.07 -4.37
C GLY A 203 -19.99 -12.76 -4.36
N VAL A 204 -19.64 -12.26 -3.19
CA VAL A 204 -18.92 -11.01 -2.97
C VAL A 204 -17.41 -11.26 -3.03
N LYS A 205 -16.70 -10.60 -3.93
CA LYS A 205 -15.22 -10.72 -3.99
C LYS A 205 -14.57 -9.92 -2.87
N ILE A 206 -13.92 -10.59 -1.91
CA ILE A 206 -13.16 -9.91 -0.85
C ILE A 206 -11.74 -9.55 -1.31
N ARG A 207 -11.35 -8.29 -1.14
CA ARG A 207 -9.99 -7.79 -1.40
C ARG A 207 -9.40 -7.22 -0.11
N ARG A 208 -8.48 -7.99 0.48
CA ARG A 208 -7.71 -7.58 1.67
C ARG A 208 -6.47 -6.81 1.24
N ILE A 209 -6.27 -5.60 1.77
CA ILE A 209 -5.17 -4.73 1.37
C ILE A 209 -4.19 -4.57 2.54
N ILE A 210 -2.89 -4.63 2.24
CA ILE A 210 -1.81 -4.41 3.21
C ILE A 210 -1.52 -2.90 3.25
N VAL A 211 -1.79 -2.28 4.41
CA VAL A 211 -1.74 -0.83 4.61
C VAL A 211 -0.35 -0.24 4.34
N HIS A 212 0.72 -0.97 4.71
CA HIS A 212 2.11 -0.50 4.71
C HIS A 212 2.66 -0.02 3.34
N PHE A 213 1.97 -0.32 2.23
CA PHE A 213 2.39 0.06 0.89
C PHE A 213 1.33 0.87 0.10
N ARG A 214 0.11 1.03 0.64
CA ARG A 214 -1.05 1.52 -0.15
C ARG A 214 -2.01 2.39 0.63
N HIS A 215 -1.49 3.35 1.41
CA HIS A 215 -2.26 4.26 2.27
C HIS A 215 -3.44 4.96 1.56
N THR A 216 -3.44 5.12 0.23
CA THR A 216 -4.54 5.78 -0.49
C THR A 216 -5.66 4.84 -0.93
N SER A 217 -5.48 3.52 -0.87
CA SER A 217 -6.54 2.57 -1.24
C SER A 217 -7.72 2.64 -0.26
N PHE A 218 -7.51 3.00 1.00
CA PHE A 218 -8.58 3.14 2.00
C PHE A 218 -9.00 4.58 2.27
N ALA A 219 -8.58 5.55 1.45
CA ALA A 219 -8.78 6.96 1.74
C ALA A 219 -10.25 7.34 2.01
N MET A 220 -11.24 6.64 1.42
CA MET A 220 -12.65 6.90 1.69
C MET A 220 -13.07 6.41 3.07
N ILE A 221 -12.76 5.15 3.42
CA ILE A 221 -13.10 4.61 4.75
C ILE A 221 -12.29 5.29 5.85
N ASP A 222 -11.01 5.60 5.63
CA ASP A 222 -10.16 6.32 6.61
C ASP A 222 -10.74 7.70 6.91
N ASN A 223 -11.23 8.39 5.88
CA ASN A 223 -11.87 9.69 6.07
C ASN A 223 -13.22 9.55 6.78
N TYR A 224 -14.00 8.51 6.47
CA TYR A 224 -15.23 8.23 7.19
C TYR A 224 -14.96 7.92 8.66
N ALA A 225 -14.07 6.98 8.97
CA ALA A 225 -13.63 6.64 10.32
C ALA A 225 -13.22 7.89 11.10
N ARG A 226 -12.34 8.73 10.53
CA ARG A 226 -11.91 9.99 11.15
C ARG A 226 -13.09 10.93 11.43
N HIS A 227 -14.04 11.06 10.51
CA HIS A 227 -15.21 11.93 10.69
C HIS A 227 -16.21 11.36 11.70
N PHE A 228 -16.42 10.04 11.68
CA PHE A 228 -17.26 9.31 12.62
C PHE A 228 -16.71 9.48 14.03
N SER A 229 -15.47 9.03 14.29
CA SER A 229 -14.86 9.09 15.63
C SER A 229 -14.84 10.51 16.17
N ARG A 230 -14.45 11.50 15.35
CA ARG A 230 -14.40 12.91 15.80
C ARG A 230 -15.77 13.45 16.24
N LYS A 231 -16.88 13.02 15.62
CA LYS A 231 -18.23 13.51 15.96
C LYS A 231 -18.90 12.63 17.02
N ALA A 232 -18.88 11.31 16.85
CA ALA A 232 -19.54 10.37 17.75
C ALA A 232 -18.89 10.42 19.15
N PHE A 233 -17.56 10.34 19.23
CA PHE A 233 -16.87 10.30 20.53
C PHE A 233 -16.94 11.64 21.27
N LYS A 234 -16.97 12.77 20.56
CA LYS A 234 -17.24 14.07 21.22
C LYS A 234 -18.61 14.13 21.89
N ASN A 235 -19.65 13.58 21.24
CA ASN A 235 -20.98 13.51 21.85
C ASN A 235 -21.00 12.54 23.03
N GLN A 236 -20.37 11.38 22.88
CA GLN A 236 -20.19 10.43 23.98
C GLN A 236 -19.53 11.10 25.20
N TYR A 237 -18.36 11.71 25.02
CA TYR A 237 -17.64 12.38 26.11
C TYR A 237 -18.46 13.51 26.72
N SER A 238 -19.20 14.28 25.92
CA SER A 238 -20.04 15.35 26.45
C SER A 238 -21.13 14.85 27.41
N VAL A 239 -21.66 13.64 27.17
CA VAL A 239 -22.60 13.00 28.07
C VAL A 239 -21.88 12.40 29.27
N GLU A 240 -20.76 11.71 29.06
CA GLU A 240 -19.98 11.07 30.13
C GLU A 240 -19.42 12.08 31.14
N PHE A 241 -19.05 13.30 30.74
CA PHE A 241 -18.65 14.37 31.66
C PHE A 241 -19.76 14.80 32.63
N LEU A 242 -21.02 14.53 32.30
CA LEU A 242 -22.18 14.86 33.14
C LEU A 242 -22.64 13.66 33.97
N LEU A 243 -22.10 12.46 33.70
CA LEU A 243 -22.46 11.26 34.42
C LEU A 243 -21.57 11.07 35.66
N PRO A 244 -22.04 10.36 36.70
CA PRO A 244 -21.20 9.96 37.81
C PRO A 244 -20.00 9.12 37.34
N THR A 245 -18.88 9.22 38.05
CA THR A 245 -17.67 8.41 37.78
C THR A 245 -18.02 6.93 37.67
N GLY A 246 -17.52 6.28 36.62
CA GLY A 246 -17.79 4.87 36.31
C GLY A 246 -19.08 4.60 35.52
N LYS A 247 -19.91 5.62 35.24
CA LYS A 247 -21.07 5.48 34.33
C LYS A 247 -20.67 5.84 32.89
N ARG A 248 -21.30 5.16 31.92
CA ARG A 248 -21.01 5.29 30.48
C ARG A 248 -22.20 5.82 29.70
N CYS A 249 -21.93 6.48 28.56
CA CYS A 249 -22.98 6.91 27.66
C CYS A 249 -23.68 5.69 27.02
N ARG A 250 -24.99 5.55 27.26
CA ARG A 250 -25.83 4.51 26.62
C ARG A 250 -26.46 4.98 25.30
N GLU A 251 -26.39 6.28 25.01
CA GLU A 251 -27.02 6.88 23.83
C GLU A 251 -26.04 7.07 22.64
N CYS A 252 -24.79 6.60 22.76
CA CYS A 252 -23.75 6.81 21.75
C CYS A 252 -24.18 6.33 20.36
N GLU A 253 -24.83 5.15 20.29
CA GLU A 253 -25.37 4.62 19.03
C GLU A 253 -26.44 5.54 18.41
N ARG A 254 -27.35 6.08 19.23
CA ARG A 254 -28.39 7.00 18.78
C ARG A 254 -27.80 8.29 18.22
N PHE A 255 -26.78 8.85 18.87
CA PHE A 255 -26.07 10.02 18.35
C PHE A 255 -25.32 9.71 17.06
N ALA A 256 -24.61 8.58 17.03
CA ALA A 256 -23.89 8.11 15.86
C ALA A 256 -24.82 7.93 14.66
N ARG A 257 -26.02 7.36 14.85
CA ARG A 257 -27.03 7.23 13.80
C ARG A 257 -27.41 8.58 13.21
N ARG A 258 -27.83 9.54 14.05
CA ARG A 258 -28.14 10.91 13.61
C ARG A 258 -26.99 11.58 12.87
N ILE A 259 -25.75 11.36 13.34
CA ILE A 259 -24.56 11.92 12.70
C ILE A 259 -24.37 11.35 11.29
N VAL A 260 -24.52 10.04 11.12
CA VAL A 260 -24.35 9.36 9.84
C VAL A 260 -25.50 9.65 8.88
N ASP A 261 -26.74 9.71 9.37
CA ASP A 261 -27.90 10.13 8.59
C ASP A 261 -27.66 11.54 8.02
N ASN A 262 -27.24 12.49 8.86
CA ASN A 262 -26.84 13.83 8.41
C ASN A 262 -25.69 13.81 7.39
N MET A 263 -24.72 12.89 7.50
CA MET A 263 -23.64 12.74 6.51
C MET A 263 -24.16 12.18 5.18
N ASN A 264 -25.23 11.40 5.19
CA ASN A 264 -25.86 10.82 4.00
C ASN A 264 -26.87 11.77 3.35
N ASP A 265 -27.41 12.75 4.09
CA ASP A 265 -28.25 13.83 3.57
C ASP A 265 -27.45 15.05 3.10
N SER A 266 -26.20 15.18 3.53
CA SER A 266 -25.36 16.34 3.19
C SER A 266 -24.75 16.23 1.78
N LEU A 267 -24.71 17.36 1.07
CA LEU A 267 -24.07 17.46 -0.25
C LEU A 267 -22.59 17.10 -0.18
N THR A 268 -22.18 16.14 -1.01
CA THR A 268 -20.79 15.71 -1.11
C THR A 268 -20.14 16.29 -2.36
N ARG A 269 -19.07 17.10 -2.18
CA ARG A 269 -18.37 17.81 -3.27
C ARG A 269 -17.96 16.93 -4.45
N LEU A 270 -17.58 15.67 -4.20
CA LEU A 270 -17.07 14.75 -5.23
C LEU A 270 -18.15 14.29 -6.22
N ILE A 271 -19.38 14.10 -5.75
CA ILE A 271 -20.53 13.63 -6.53
C ILE A 271 -21.53 14.75 -6.84
N GLY A 272 -21.42 15.89 -6.15
CA GLY A 272 -22.27 17.07 -6.35
C GLY A 272 -23.69 16.94 -5.79
N MET A 273 -23.98 15.90 -5.00
CA MET A 273 -25.28 15.62 -4.39
C MET A 273 -25.12 14.90 -3.04
N SER A 274 -26.24 14.65 -2.35
CA SER A 274 -26.24 13.84 -1.13
C SER A 274 -26.04 12.36 -1.45
N PRO A 275 -25.39 11.57 -0.58
CA PRO A 275 -25.36 10.12 -0.73
C PRO A 275 -26.74 9.47 -0.84
N ASN A 276 -27.75 9.97 -0.12
CA ASN A 276 -29.13 9.46 -0.18
C ASN A 276 -29.81 9.69 -1.53
N ASP A 277 -29.47 10.77 -2.24
CA ASP A 277 -29.96 10.97 -3.60
C ASP A 277 -29.15 10.14 -4.60
N ALA A 278 -27.84 9.99 -4.37
CA ALA A 278 -26.97 9.20 -5.22
C ALA A 278 -27.35 7.71 -5.26
N THR A 279 -27.82 7.14 -4.16
CA THR A 279 -28.27 5.73 -4.09
C THR A 279 -29.49 5.43 -4.94
N LYS A 280 -30.28 6.45 -5.30
CA LYS A 280 -31.46 6.33 -6.18
C LYS A 280 -31.08 6.30 -7.66
N LEU A 281 -29.84 6.61 -8.00
CA LEU A 281 -29.36 6.66 -9.39
C LEU A 281 -28.72 5.35 -9.80
N GLU A 282 -28.92 4.94 -11.06
CA GLU A 282 -28.23 3.75 -11.61
C GLU A 282 -26.72 3.96 -11.77
N GLN A 283 -26.32 5.20 -12.06
CA GLN A 283 -24.92 5.58 -12.27
C GLN A 283 -24.64 6.99 -11.73
N ILE A 284 -23.49 7.12 -11.08
CA ILE A 284 -22.95 8.34 -10.48
C ILE A 284 -21.73 8.79 -11.28
N TYR A 285 -21.72 10.06 -11.67
CA TYR A 285 -20.58 10.68 -12.32
C TYR A 285 -19.82 11.57 -11.34
N PHE A 286 -18.50 11.45 -11.36
CA PHE A 286 -17.62 12.20 -10.47
C PHE A 286 -17.06 13.44 -11.13
N LYS A 287 -16.96 14.52 -10.35
CA LYS A 287 -16.08 15.63 -10.71
C LYS A 287 -14.64 15.18 -10.49
N LEU A 288 -13.98 14.74 -11.57
CA LEU A 288 -12.57 14.34 -11.54
C LEU A 288 -11.72 15.51 -11.05
N SER A 289 -11.00 15.31 -9.94
CA SER A 289 -10.01 16.28 -9.47
C SER A 289 -8.68 16.17 -10.23
N VAL A 290 -8.38 15.00 -10.81
CA VAL A 290 -7.11 14.69 -11.50
C VAL A 290 -7.35 13.67 -12.63
N LYS A 291 -6.74 13.88 -13.81
CA LYS A 291 -6.72 12.91 -14.92
C LYS A 291 -5.53 11.95 -14.75
N TYR A 292 -5.74 10.65 -14.95
CA TYR A 292 -4.69 9.63 -14.86
C TYR A 292 -4.55 8.87 -16.19
N ASN A 293 -3.31 8.61 -16.61
CA ASN A 293 -2.99 7.96 -17.89
C ASN A 293 -2.88 6.42 -17.81
N HIS A 294 -3.07 5.80 -16.64
CA HIS A 294 -3.05 4.34 -16.46
C HIS A 294 -4.12 3.88 -15.46
N PRO A 295 -4.46 2.57 -15.38
CA PRO A 295 -5.43 2.06 -14.40
C PRO A 295 -4.84 2.16 -12.99
N ILE A 296 -5.60 2.76 -12.07
CA ILE A 296 -5.16 2.95 -10.68
C ILE A 296 -6.35 2.70 -9.74
N GLY A 297 -6.15 1.94 -8.66
CA GLY A 297 -7.19 1.63 -7.67
C GLY A 297 -7.84 0.25 -7.86
N VAL A 298 -9.14 0.21 -8.18
CA VAL A 298 -9.90 -1.05 -8.29
C VAL A 298 -9.39 -1.95 -9.41
N ASP A 299 -9.01 -1.34 -10.53
CA ASP A 299 -8.57 -2.01 -11.76
C ASP A 299 -7.06 -2.32 -11.78
N GLU A 300 -6.35 -1.97 -10.71
CA GLU A 300 -4.91 -2.23 -10.61
C GLU A 300 -4.66 -3.73 -10.41
N LEU A 301 -3.94 -4.34 -11.37
CA LEU A 301 -3.44 -5.71 -11.30
C LEU A 301 -2.50 -5.87 -10.10
N GLN A 302 -2.81 -6.82 -9.21
CA GLN A 302 -1.89 -7.20 -8.15
C GLN A 302 -0.89 -8.23 -8.67
N LEU A 303 0.36 -8.08 -8.27
CA LEU A 303 1.36 -9.11 -8.51
C LEU A 303 0.94 -10.39 -7.75
N PRO A 304 1.03 -11.56 -8.41
CA PRO A 304 0.84 -12.84 -7.73
C PRO A 304 1.75 -12.94 -6.50
N LYS A 305 1.26 -13.62 -5.47
CA LYS A 305 2.02 -13.86 -4.25
C LYS A 305 3.25 -14.71 -4.61
N GLY A 306 4.45 -14.18 -4.40
CA GLY A 306 5.72 -14.86 -4.70
C GLY A 306 6.41 -14.42 -6.00
N THR A 307 5.93 -13.38 -6.68
CA THR A 307 6.67 -12.80 -7.82
C THR A 307 7.91 -12.05 -7.31
N THR A 308 9.08 -12.63 -7.51
CA THR A 308 10.38 -11.94 -7.36
C THR A 308 10.56 -11.01 -8.56
N ILE A 309 10.87 -9.74 -8.31
CA ILE A 309 11.25 -8.75 -9.34
C ILE A 309 12.74 -8.88 -9.62
#